data_AF-A0A534MVF2-F1
#
_entry.id   AF-A0A534MVF2-F1
#
_cell.length_a   1.000
_cell.length_b   1.000
_cell.length_c   1.000
_cell.angle_alpha   90.00
_cell.angle_beta   90.00
_cell.angle_gamma   90.00
#
_symmetry.space_group_name_H-M   'P 1'
#
loop_
_entity.id
_entity.type
_entity.pdbx_description
1 polymer ?
#
loop_
_entity_poly.entity_id
_entity_poly.type
_entity_poly.pdbx_seq_one_letter_code
_entity_poly.pdbx_strand_id
1 'polypeptide(L)'
;ARKISLATAGEKLFQRLGCSTYHRPDGTGQKPSLVGLFSRPVNLQGGRTITADEGYIRESILNPQAKIVARYPPVMPTFKGLISEDGILQIIAYIKSLQREERSQAER
;
A
#
# COMPACT_ATOMS: atom_id res chain seq x y z
N ALA A 1 -10.77 24.90 12.12
CA ALA A 1 -9.67 24.09 11.53
C ALA A 1 -10.28 22.96 10.70
N ARG A 2 -9.90 22.83 9.42
CA ARG A 2 -10.41 21.75 8.54
C ARG A 2 -9.81 20.42 9.04
N LYS A 3 -10.61 19.55 9.67
CA LYS A 3 -10.16 18.21 10.06
C LYS A 3 -9.76 17.44 8.80
N ILE A 4 -8.47 17.16 8.64
CA ILE A 4 -7.94 16.31 7.56
C ILE A 4 -8.31 14.86 7.89
N SER A 5 -8.83 14.10 6.92
CA SER A 5 -9.14 12.68 7.13
C SER A 5 -7.86 11.84 7.27
N LEU A 6 -7.93 10.68 7.94
CA LEU A 6 -6.79 9.76 8.01
C LEU A 6 -6.25 9.37 6.63
N ALA A 7 -7.15 9.12 5.66
CA ALA A 7 -6.76 8.80 4.30
C ALA A 7 -6.03 9.96 3.62
N THR A 8 -6.50 11.21 3.78
CA THR A 8 -5.84 12.40 3.23
C THR A 8 -4.48 12.67 3.90
N ALA A 9 -4.35 12.43 5.21
CA ALA A 9 -3.07 12.50 5.89
C ALA A 9 -2.11 11.41 5.39
N GLY A 10 -2.63 10.20 5.19
CA GLY A 10 -1.91 9.04 4.66
C GLY A 10 -1.41 9.25 3.24
N GLU A 11 -2.23 9.79 2.35
CA GLU A 11 -1.85 10.15 0.99
C GLU A 11 -0.65 11.10 0.98
N LYS A 12 -0.71 12.17 1.78
CA LYS A 12 0.41 13.13 1.90
C LYS A 12 1.67 12.47 2.43
N LEU A 13 1.54 11.58 3.43
CA LEU A 13 2.68 10.85 3.96
C LEU A 13 3.27 9.89 2.91
N PHE A 14 2.42 9.16 2.20
CA PHE A 14 2.79 8.24 1.12
C PHE A 14 3.57 8.95 0.00
N GLN A 15 3.12 10.15 -0.39
CA GLN A 15 3.84 11.00 -1.35
C GLN A 15 5.18 11.50 -0.81
N ARG A 16 5.23 11.98 0.45
CA ARG A 16 6.48 12.45 1.08
C ARG A 16 7.54 11.36 1.21
N LEU A 17 7.12 10.12 1.43
CA LEU A 17 8.01 8.95 1.51
C LEU A 17 8.41 8.42 0.12
N GLY A 18 7.94 9.02 -0.96
CA GLY A 18 8.27 8.62 -2.34
C GLY A 18 7.60 7.33 -2.80
N CYS A 19 6.62 6.80 -2.06
CA CYS A 19 5.97 5.53 -2.38
C CYS A 19 5.24 5.58 -3.74
N SER A 20 4.67 6.74 -4.10
CA SER A 20 3.94 6.96 -5.35
C SER A 20 4.80 6.86 -6.62
N THR A 21 6.12 7.02 -6.50
CA THR A 21 7.05 6.82 -7.62
C THR A 21 7.08 5.36 -8.08
N TYR A 22 6.94 4.44 -7.14
CA TYR A 22 7.05 3.00 -7.37
C TYR A 22 5.68 2.32 -7.49
N HIS A 23 4.73 2.71 -6.64
CA HIS A 23 3.37 2.17 -6.55
C HIS A 23 2.39 3.11 -7.24
N ARG A 24 2.53 3.23 -8.56
CA ARG A 24 1.69 4.13 -9.35
C ARG A 24 0.26 3.57 -9.45
N PRO A 25 -0.78 4.41 -9.32
CA PRO A 25 -2.17 3.95 -9.32
C PRO A 25 -2.60 3.37 -10.68
N ASP A 26 -2.03 3.89 -11.77
CA ASP A 26 -2.27 3.46 -13.16
C ASP A 26 -1.62 2.11 -13.53
N GLY A 27 -0.92 1.46 -12.59
CA GLY A 27 -0.24 0.18 -12.84
C GLY A 27 1.04 0.27 -13.66
N THR A 28 1.46 1.47 -14.09
CA THR A 28 2.71 1.68 -14.85
C THR A 28 3.96 1.75 -13.95
N GLY A 29 3.77 1.63 -12.64
CA GLY A 29 4.85 1.65 -11.65
C GLY A 29 5.74 0.40 -11.71
N GLN A 30 6.98 0.53 -11.22
CA GLN A 30 7.91 -0.61 -11.10
C GLN A 30 7.51 -1.63 -10.01
N LYS A 31 6.55 -1.27 -9.15
CA LYS A 31 6.01 -2.10 -8.06
C LYS A 31 4.49 -2.24 -8.24
N PRO A 32 3.84 -3.22 -7.57
CA PRO A 32 2.42 -3.45 -7.76
C PRO A 32 1.61 -2.18 -7.48
N SER A 33 0.57 -1.93 -8.28
CA SER A 33 -0.42 -0.93 -7.91
C SER A 33 -1.09 -1.34 -6.59
N LEU A 34 -1.36 -0.36 -5.74
CA LEU A 34 -2.09 -0.54 -4.49
C LEU A 34 -3.59 -0.24 -4.67
N VAL A 35 -4.01 0.20 -5.86
CA VAL A 35 -5.41 0.46 -6.18
C VAL A 35 -6.19 -0.84 -6.09
N GLY A 36 -7.27 -0.82 -5.33
CA GLY A 36 -8.09 -2.01 -5.10
C GLY A 36 -7.43 -3.11 -4.25
N LEU A 37 -6.19 -2.93 -3.76
CA LEU A 37 -5.44 -3.99 -3.09
C LEU A 37 -6.13 -4.54 -1.83
N PHE A 38 -6.72 -3.66 -1.02
CA PHE A 38 -7.26 -4.05 0.29
C PHE A 38 -8.35 -5.13 0.14
N SER A 39 -8.23 -6.19 0.96
CA SER A 39 -9.08 -7.39 0.92
C SER A 39 -8.98 -8.24 -0.35
N ARG A 40 -8.05 -7.96 -1.28
CA ARG A 40 -7.79 -8.81 -2.45
C ARG A 40 -6.79 -9.92 -2.12
N PRO A 41 -6.84 -11.05 -2.85
CA PRO A 41 -5.79 -12.05 -2.79
C PRO A 41 -4.48 -11.51 -3.39
N VAL A 42 -3.36 -11.81 -2.73
CA VAL A 42 -2.01 -11.52 -3.17
C VAL A 42 -1.25 -12.84 -3.29
N ASN A 43 -0.72 -13.09 -4.48
CA ASN A 43 0.16 -14.23 -4.73
C ASN A 43 1.58 -13.85 -4.30
N LEU A 44 2.18 -14.66 -3.45
CA LEU A 44 3.54 -14.47 -2.94
C LEU A 44 4.53 -15.34 -3.72
N GLN A 45 5.81 -15.00 -3.61
CA GLN A 45 6.89 -15.92 -3.98
C GLN A 45 6.75 -17.23 -3.19
N GLY A 46 7.02 -18.36 -3.84
CA GLY A 46 6.80 -19.70 -3.27
C GLY A 46 5.38 -20.24 -3.42
N GLY A 47 4.50 -19.56 -4.15
CA GLY A 47 3.19 -20.08 -4.57
C GLY A 47 2.07 -19.98 -3.53
N ARG A 48 2.33 -19.36 -2.37
CA ARG A 48 1.32 -19.08 -1.35
C ARG A 48 0.46 -17.89 -1.76
N THR A 49 -0.82 -17.94 -1.41
CA THR A 49 -1.75 -16.81 -1.54
C THR A 49 -2.20 -16.36 -0.16
N ILE A 50 -2.28 -15.04 0.04
CA ILE A 50 -2.78 -14.42 1.27
C ILE A 50 -3.79 -13.33 0.94
N THR A 51 -4.61 -12.92 1.90
CA THR A 51 -5.46 -11.72 1.77
C THR A 51 -4.69 -10.48 2.20
N ALA A 52 -4.78 -9.40 1.41
CA ALA A 52 -4.20 -8.10 1.77
C ALA A 52 -5.05 -7.36 2.82
N ASP A 53 -4.95 -7.81 4.07
CA ASP A 53 -5.53 -7.15 5.23
C ASP A 53 -4.60 -6.06 5.82
N GLU A 54 -5.02 -5.44 6.93
CA GLU A 54 -4.23 -4.41 7.60
C GLU A 54 -2.90 -4.95 8.14
N GLY A 55 -2.89 -6.21 8.60
CA GLY A 55 -1.70 -6.87 9.13
C GLY A 55 -0.65 -7.10 8.05
N TYR A 56 -1.08 -7.57 6.87
CA TYR A 56 -0.21 -7.72 5.71
C TYR A 56 0.36 -6.37 5.27
N ILE A 57 -0.48 -5.34 5.09
CA ILE A 57 -0.01 -4.02 4.64
C ILE A 57 1.00 -3.44 5.65
N ARG A 58 0.70 -3.55 6.94
CA ARG A 58 1.60 -3.13 8.02
C ARG A 58 2.93 -3.88 7.97
N GLU A 59 2.88 -5.20 7.84
CA GLU A 59 4.08 -6.03 7.75
C GLU A 59 4.89 -5.70 6.49
N SER A 60 4.26 -5.45 5.34
CA SER A 60 4.96 -5.02 4.13
C SER A 60 5.67 -3.67 4.30
N ILE A 61 5.14 -2.76 5.12
CA ILE A 61 5.80 -1.46 5.40
C ILE A 61 6.98 -1.62 6.38
N LEU A 62 6.81 -2.43 7.43
CA LEU A 62 7.78 -2.57 8.51
C LEU A 62 8.86 -3.63 8.21
N ASN A 63 8.46 -4.72 7.56
CA ASN A 63 9.29 -5.87 7.19
C ASN A 63 8.99 -6.34 5.75
N PRO A 64 9.33 -5.54 4.73
CA PRO A 64 8.96 -5.78 3.33
C PRO A 64 9.47 -7.11 2.75
N GLN A 65 10.52 -7.70 3.33
CA GLN A 65 11.10 -8.96 2.85
C GLN A 65 10.40 -10.20 3.43
N ALA A 66 9.50 -10.05 4.41
CA ALA A 66 8.80 -11.18 5.02
C ALA A 66 7.86 -11.90 4.04
N LYS A 67 7.18 -11.14 3.17
CA LYS A 67 6.17 -11.64 2.24
C LYS A 67 6.27 -10.90 0.91
N ILE A 68 7.07 -11.45 0.02
CA ILE A 68 7.37 -10.83 -1.28
C ILE A 68 6.28 -11.22 -2.28
N VAL A 69 5.67 -10.24 -2.95
CA VAL A 69 4.71 -10.47 -4.03
C VAL A 69 5.38 -11.22 -5.18
N ALA A 70 4.68 -12.20 -5.74
CA ALA A 70 5.17 -12.97 -6.88
C ALA A 70 5.59 -12.04 -8.03
N ARG A 71 6.68 -12.40 -8.71
CA ARG A 71 7.25 -11.67 -9.87
C ARG A 71 7.87 -10.29 -9.55
N TYR A 72 7.90 -9.85 -8.29
CA TYR A 72 8.62 -8.63 -7.90
C TYR A 72 9.91 -8.95 -7.13
N PRO A 73 10.99 -8.18 -7.34
CA PRO A 73 12.22 -8.34 -6.57
C PRO A 73 12.08 -7.73 -5.16
N PRO A 74 12.79 -8.25 -4.14
CA PRO A 74 12.70 -7.83 -2.74
C PRO A 74 13.45 -6.52 -2.46
N VAL A 75 13.06 -5.44 -3.14
CA VAL A 75 13.76 -4.13 -3.08
C VAL A 75 12.93 -3.03 -2.41
N MET A 76 11.77 -3.36 -1.84
CA MET A 76 10.99 -2.39 -1.07
C MET A 76 11.77 -2.02 0.20
N PRO A 77 12.02 -0.73 0.47
CA PRO A 77 12.74 -0.31 1.66
C PRO A 77 11.90 -0.56 2.91
N THR A 78 12.56 -0.83 4.04
CA THR A 78 11.88 -0.89 5.35
C THR A 78 11.64 0.53 5.87
N PHE A 79 10.49 0.72 6.51
CA PHE A 79 10.15 1.96 7.22
C PHE A 79 10.09 1.78 8.74
N LYS A 80 10.60 0.65 9.26
CA LYS A 80 10.66 0.39 10.70
C LYS A 80 11.47 1.47 11.40
N GLY A 81 10.86 2.12 12.39
CA GLY A 81 11.48 3.23 13.13
C GLY A 81 11.49 4.58 12.39
N LEU A 82 11.06 4.63 11.13
CA LEU A 82 10.98 5.87 10.33
C LEU A 82 9.57 6.46 10.30
N ILE A 83 8.54 5.64 10.50
CA ILE A 83 7.14 6.03 10.54
C ILE A 83 6.58 5.72 11.92
N SER A 84 5.87 6.68 12.53
CA SER A 84 5.14 6.47 13.78
C SER A 84 3.94 5.53 13.60
N GLU A 85 3.42 5.00 14.69
CA GLU A 85 2.21 4.18 14.67
C GLU A 85 1.02 4.88 13.98
N ASP A 86 0.78 6.15 14.32
CA ASP A 86 -0.25 6.96 13.66
C ASP A 86 0.01 7.11 12.15
N GLY A 87 1.27 7.26 11.74
CA GLY A 87 1.64 7.35 10.33
C GLY A 87 1.35 6.05 9.57
N ILE A 88 1.60 4.89 10.19
CA ILE A 88 1.25 3.59 9.61
C ILE A 88 -0.27 3.47 9.44
N LEU A 89 -1.04 3.84 10.46
CA LEU A 89 -2.51 3.82 10.38
C LEU A 89 -3.05 4.76 9.29
N GLN A 90 -2.43 5.93 9.11
CA GLN A 90 -2.76 6.86 8.04
C GLN A 90 -2.49 6.26 6.65
N ILE A 91 -1.32 5.63 6.44
CA ILE A 91 -0.99 4.97 5.17
C ILE A 91 -1.96 3.82 4.87
N ILE A 92 -2.28 2.99 5.87
CA ILE A 92 -3.26 1.91 5.73
C ILE A 92 -4.63 2.50 5.34
N ALA A 93 -5.08 3.57 6.00
CA ALA A 93 -6.33 4.24 5.67
C ALA A 93 -6.35 4.78 4.23
N TYR A 94 -5.22 5.29 3.75
CA TYR A 94 -5.07 5.72 2.36
C TYR A 94 -5.18 4.56 1.38
N ILE A 95 -4.44 3.46 1.59
CA ILE A 95 -4.50 2.26 0.73
C ILE A 95 -5.93 1.70 0.68
N LYS A 96 -6.64 1.67 1.82
CA LYS A 96 -8.06 1.28 1.87
C LYS A 96 -8.95 2.21 1.03
N SER A 97 -8.66 3.51 0.99
CA SER A 97 -9.44 4.46 0.18
C SER A 97 -9.26 4.28 -1.33
N LEU A 98 -8.13 3.75 -1.79
CA LEU A 98 -7.87 3.49 -3.21
C LEU A 98 -8.83 2.46 -3.83
N GLN A 99 -9.53 1.67 -3.01
CA GLN A 99 -10.59 0.78 -3.48
C GLN A 99 -11.82 1.53 -4.03
N ARG A 100 -12.08 2.77 -3.56
CA ARG A 100 -13.11 3.63 -4.16
C ARG A 100 -12.71 4.13 -5.53
N GLU A 101 -11.43 4.43 -5.72
CA GLU A 101 -10.89 4.89 -7.00
C GLU A 101 -10.95 3.79 -8.08
N GLU A 102 -10.66 2.53 -7.72
CA GLU A 102 -10.85 1.36 -8.59
C GLU A 102 -12.28 1.30 -9.17
N ARG A 103 -13.30 1.43 -8.30
CA ARG A 103 -14.71 1.39 -8.72
C ARG A 103 -15.07 2.53 -9.67
N SER A 104 -14.63 3.75 -9.37
CA SER A 104 -14.89 4.90 -10.23
C SER A 104 -14.17 4.84 -11.59
N GLN A 105 -13.09 4.06 -11.71
CA GLN A 105 -12.43 3.78 -13.00
C GLN A 105 -13.10 2.64 -13.76
N ALA A 106 -13.59 1.61 -13.07
CA ALA A 106 -14.29 0.49 -13.70
C ALA A 106 -15.69 0.85 -14.26
N GLU A 107 -16.30 1.94 -13.76
CA GLU A 107 -17.60 2.46 -14.20
C GLU A 107 -17.51 3.46 -15.38
N ARG A 108 -16.30 3.73 -15.88
CA ARG A 108 -16.03 4.64 -17.02
C ARG A 108 -15.63 3.85 -18.26
#